data_AF-H9XWW3-F1
#
_entry.id   AF-H9XWW3-F1
#
_cell.length_a   1.000
_cell.length_b   1.000
_cell.length_c   1.000
_cell.angle_alpha   90.00
_cell.angle_beta   90.00
_cell.angle_gamma   90.00
#
_symmetry.space_group_name_H-M   'P 1'
#
loop_
_entity.id
_entity.type
_entity.pdbx_description
1 polymer ?
#
loop_
_entity_poly.entity_id
_entity_poly.type
_entity_poly.pdbx_seq_one_letter_code
_entity_poly.pdbx_strand_id
1 'polypeptide(L)' 'VVPNISYQCMELNLYKIPDNIPISTKMLDLSFNYLRHLGSHNFSSFPELQVLDLS' A
#
# COMPACT_ATOMS: atom_id res chain seq x y z
N VAL A 1 7.86 -0.51 13.08
CA VAL A 1 6.73 0.24 12.48
C VAL A 1 6.72 1.63 13.09
N VAL A 2 6.84 2.68 12.29
CA VAL A 2 6.64 4.06 12.78
C VAL A 2 5.15 4.39 12.61
N PRO A 3 4.41 4.62 13.71
CA PRO A 3 2.97 4.88 13.62
C PRO A 3 2.71 6.10 12.74
N ASN A 4 1.65 6.02 11.94
CA ASN A 4 1.21 7.07 10.99
C ASN A 4 2.19 7.37 9.82
N ILE A 5 3.23 6.56 9.63
CA ILE A 5 4.20 6.69 8.53
C ILE A 5 4.35 5.39 7.73
N SER A 6 4.32 4.24 8.42
CA SER A 6 4.50 2.92 7.82
C SER A 6 3.30 2.02 8.07
N TYR A 7 2.81 1.36 7.02
CA TYR A 7 1.68 0.43 7.07
C TYR A 7 2.08 -0.94 6.53
N GLN A 8 1.81 -1.98 7.32
CA GLN A 8 2.01 -3.37 6.93
C GLN A 8 0.67 -4.02 6.61
N CYS A 9 0.46 -4.34 5.34
CA CYS A 9 -0.75 -4.95 4.80
C CYS A 9 -0.45 -6.32 4.18
N MET A 10 0.50 -7.06 4.76
CA MET A 10 0.95 -8.36 4.27
C MET A 10 -0.10 -9.45 4.47
N GLU A 11 -0.25 -10.34 3.48
CA GLU A 11 -1.03 -11.59 3.61
C GLU A 11 -2.50 -11.38 4.05
N LEU A 12 -3.09 -10.25 3.68
CA LEU A 12 -4.47 -9.90 4.04
C LEU A 12 -5.51 -10.34 3.00
N ASN A 13 -5.08 -11.16 2.03
CA ASN A 13 -5.90 -11.60 0.89
C ASN A 13 -6.52 -10.41 0.12
N LEU A 14 -5.79 -9.29 -0.01
CA LEU A 14 -6.28 -8.09 -0.69
C LEU A 14 -6.33 -8.31 -2.21
N TYR A 15 -7.44 -7.89 -2.82
CA TYR A 15 -7.63 -7.89 -4.28
C TYR A 15 -7.57 -6.48 -4.88
N LYS A 16 -7.44 -5.45 -4.03
CA LYS A 16 -7.34 -4.04 -4.40
C LYS A 16 -6.43 -3.30 -3.41
N ILE A 17 -5.98 -2.12 -3.82
CA ILE A 17 -5.22 -1.22 -2.94
C ILE A 17 -6.16 -0.68 -1.84
N PRO A 18 -5.74 -0.65 -0.55
CA PRO A 18 -6.53 -0.09 0.53
C PRO A 18 -6.78 1.42 0.34
N ASP A 19 -7.97 1.89 0.70
CA ASP A 19 -8.38 3.30 0.62
C ASP A 19 -8.41 4.01 1.99
N ASN A 20 -8.26 3.24 3.08
CA ASN A 20 -8.30 3.73 4.46
C ASN A 20 -6.91 4.02 5.07
N ILE A 21 -5.88 4.14 4.22
CA ILE A 21 -4.51 4.43 4.64
C ILE A 21 -4.24 5.94 4.46
N PRO A 22 -3.66 6.64 5.45
CA PRO A 22 -3.44 8.09 5.37
C PRO A 22 -2.55 8.52 4.20
N ILE A 23 -2.84 9.70 3.65
CA ILE A 23 -2.09 10.30 2.54
C ILE A 23 -0.62 10.61 2.90
N SER A 24 -0.29 10.70 4.19
CA SER A 24 1.07 10.91 4.73
C SER A 24 1.90 9.62 4.79
N THR A 25 1.38 8.51 4.28
CA THR A 25 2.08 7.22 4.30
C THR A 25 3.33 7.27 3.43
N LYS A 26 4.47 6.90 4.02
CA LYS A 26 5.76 6.85 3.33
C LYS A 26 6.20 5.44 3.02
N MET A 27 5.71 4.45 3.76
CA MET A 27 6.05 3.04 3.55
C MET A 27 4.76 2.21 3.56
N LEU A 28 4.51 1.51 2.46
CA LEU A 28 3.37 0.63 2.30
C LEU A 28 3.86 -0.75 1.87
N ASP A 29 3.55 -1.75 2.68
CA ASP A 29 3.85 -3.15 2.37
C ASP A 29 2.55 -3.87 2.03
N LEU A 30 2.41 -4.29 0.77
CA LEU A 30 1.30 -5.04 0.21
C LEU A 30 1.73 -6.44 -0.23
N SER A 31 2.85 -6.95 0.28
CA SER A 31 3.36 -8.26 -0.10
C SER A 31 2.37 -9.40 0.25
N PHE A 32 2.47 -10.50 -0.50
CA PHE A 32 1.63 -11.70 -0.34
C PHE A 32 0.11 -11.44 -0.48
N ASN A 33 -0.29 -10.47 -1.34
CA ASN A 33 -1.69 -10.22 -1.67
C ASN A 33 -2.05 -10.64 -3.11
N TYR A 34 -3.35 -10.69 -3.40
CA TYR A 34 -3.91 -11.14 -4.69
C TYR A 34 -4.33 -9.97 -5.58
N LEU A 35 -3.50 -8.92 -5.69
CA LEU A 35 -3.84 -7.71 -6.43
C LEU A 35 -4.10 -7.96 -7.93
N ARG A 36 -3.42 -8.96 -8.52
CA ARG A 36 -3.51 -9.45 -9.93
C ARG A 36 -3.24 -8.43 -11.04
N HIS A 37 -3.84 -7.24 -10.97
CA HIS A 37 -3.70 -6.17 -11.94
C HIS A 37 -3.46 -4.83 -11.23
N LEU A 38 -2.42 -4.12 -11.66
CA LEU A 38 -2.15 -2.74 -11.26
C LEU A 38 -2.49 -1.83 -12.42
N GLY A 39 -3.53 -1.02 -12.25
CA GLY A 39 -3.91 -0.01 -13.20
C GLY A 39 -3.05 1.24 -13.10
N SER A 40 -3.15 2.09 -14.11
CA SER A 40 -2.65 3.47 -14.02
C SER A 40 -3.31 4.17 -12.83
N HIS A 41 -2.53 4.91 -12.04
CA HIS A 41 -3.02 5.72 -10.91
C HIS A 41 -3.47 4.94 -9.65
N ASN A 42 -3.23 3.63 -9.56
CA ASN A 42 -3.57 2.82 -8.37
C ASN A 42 -2.98 3.34 -7.05
N PHE A 43 -1.86 4.07 -7.12
CA PHE A 43 -1.17 4.63 -5.95
C PHE A 43 -1.26 6.15 -5.87
N SER A 44 -2.10 6.81 -6.67
CA SER A 44 -2.25 8.27 -6.67
C SER A 44 -2.77 8.84 -5.34
N SER A 45 -3.41 8.01 -4.51
CA SER A 45 -3.83 8.38 -3.15
C SER A 45 -2.68 8.46 -2.14
N PHE A 46 -1.45 8.10 -2.52
CA PHE A 46 -0.26 8.10 -1.67
C PHE A 46 0.80 9.07 -2.19
N PRO A 47 0.57 10.40 -2.11
CA PRO A 47 1.49 11.40 -2.66
C PRO A 47 2.85 11.44 -1.96
N GLU A 48 2.94 10.96 -0.71
CA GLU A 48 4.18 10.92 0.07
C GLU A 48 4.91 9.56 0.04
N LEU A 49 4.45 8.60 -0.78
CA LEU A 49 4.97 7.24 -0.77
C LEU A 49 6.45 7.22 -1.21
N GLN A 50 7.29 6.61 -0.38
CA GLN A 50 8.74 6.48 -0.62
C GLN A 50 9.16 5.03 -0.83
N VAL A 51 8.50 4.10 -0.13
CA VAL A 51 8.74 2.66 -0.22
C VAL A 51 7.43 1.93 -0.43
N LEU A 52 7.40 1.07 -1.44
CA LEU A 52 6.28 0.21 -1.77
C LEU A 52 6.80 -1.22 -1.93
N ASP A 53 6.28 -2.13 -1.13
CA ASP A 53 6.53 -3.57 -1.28
C ASP A 53 5.31 -4.25 -1.90
N LEU A 54 5.54 -5.02 -2.98
CA LEU A 54 4.53 -5.77 -3.73
C LEU A 54 4.95 -7.24 -3.92
N SER A 55 5.90 -7.72 -3.11
CA SER A 55 6.49 -9.07 -3.22
C SER A 55 5.46 -10.19 -3.10
#